data_AF-A0A7X0SEK9-F1
#
_entry.id   AF-A0A7X0SEK9-F1
#
_cell.length_a   1.000
_cell.length_b   1.000
_cell.length_c   1.000
_cell.angle_alpha   90.00
_cell.angle_beta   90.00
_cell.angle_gamma   90.00
#
_symmetry.space_group_name_H-M   'P 1'
#
loop_
_entity.id
_entity.type
_entity.pdbx_description
1 polymer ?
#
loop_
_entity_poly.entity_id
_entity_poly.type
_entity_poly.pdbx_seq_one_letter_code
_entity_poly.pdbx_strand_id
1 'polypeptide(L)' 'MKFKRFKYKNTEIIIKYCDYEKFNWYTIKYNGVITIYTNSQYDEKFKSKILHKVIRHYIKGKG' A
#
# COMPACT_ATOMS: atom_id res chain seq x y z
N MET A 1 0.37 13.44 9.37
CA MET A 1 0.32 12.37 8.35
C MET A 1 -0.18 11.08 8.99
N LYS A 2 -1.29 10.50 8.52
CA LYS A 2 -1.87 9.26 9.09
C LYS A 2 -1.23 8.04 8.42
N PHE A 3 -0.93 6.99 9.18
CA PHE A 3 -0.46 5.72 8.62
C PHE A 3 -1.06 4.51 9.32
N LYS A 4 -1.12 3.38 8.61
CA LYS A 4 -1.45 2.06 9.14
C LYS A 4 -0.27 1.13 8.92
N ARG A 5 0.11 0.35 9.92
CA ARG A 5 1.19 -0.65 9.84
C ARG A 5 0.63 -2.00 10.25
N PHE A 6 0.92 -3.02 9.47
CA PHE A 6 0.56 -4.40 9.79
C PHE A 6 1.50 -5.38 9.11
N LYS A 7 1.57 -6.60 9.64
CA LYS A 7 2.36 -7.68 9.07
C LYS A 7 1.46 -8.58 8.23
N TYR A 8 1.91 -8.92 7.03
CA TYR A 8 1.25 -9.90 6.16
C TYR A 8 2.25 -10.99 5.79
N LYS A 9 2.02 -12.21 6.31
CA LYS A 9 3.01 -13.30 6.26
C LYS A 9 4.36 -12.84 6.87
N ASN A 10 5.45 -12.94 6.11
CA ASN A 10 6.79 -12.50 6.53
C ASN A 10 7.15 -11.09 6.01
N THR A 11 6.17 -10.34 5.54
CA THR A 11 6.37 -9.01 4.95
C THR A 11 5.65 -7.97 5.79
N GLU A 12 6.35 -6.90 6.13
CA GLU A 12 5.74 -5.75 6.79
C GLU A 12 5.14 -4.81 5.75
N ILE A 13 3.92 -4.33 6.00
CA ILE A 13 3.21 -3.40 5.12
C ILE A 13 2.88 -2.12 5.90
N ILE A 14 3.27 -0.99 5.33
CA ILE A 14 2.99 0.35 5.85
C ILE A 14 2.15 1.09 4.82
N ILE A 15 0.96 1.54 5.18
CA ILE A 15 0.10 2.38 4.35
C ILE A 15 0.16 3.81 4.89
N LYS A 16 0.68 4.74 4.09
CA LYS A 16 0.73 6.17 4.39
C LYS A 16 -0.35 6.88 3.59
N TYR A 17 -1.15 7.69 4.28
CA TYR A 17 -2.22 8.49 3.68
C TYR A 17 -1.76 9.94 3.51
N CYS A 18 -2.00 10.50 2.32
CA CYS A 18 -1.70 11.89 1.98
C CYS A 18 -2.96 12.57 1.39
N ASP A 19 -3.02 13.90 1.47
CA ASP A 19 -4.21 14.69 1.09
C ASP A 19 -3.99 15.53 -0.18
N TYR A 20 -3.19 15.04 -1.13
CA TYR A 20 -2.87 15.77 -2.37
C TYR A 20 -3.91 15.47 -3.47
N GLU A 21 -4.62 16.49 -3.96
CA GLU A 21 -5.74 16.33 -4.92
C GLU A 21 -5.41 15.52 -6.19
N LYS A 22 -4.18 15.64 -6.71
CA LYS A 22 -3.74 14.96 -7.95
C LYS A 22 -2.89 13.73 -7.71
N PHE A 23 -2.72 13.32 -6.45
CA PHE A 23 -1.92 12.16 -6.12
C PHE A 23 -2.77 10.90 -6.19
N ASN A 24 -2.31 9.93 -6.98
CA ASN A 24 -2.92 8.61 -7.03
C ASN A 24 -2.38 7.73 -5.89
N TRP A 25 -1.44 6.85 -6.22
CA TRP A 25 -0.75 6.02 -5.26
C TRP A 25 0.57 5.52 -5.86
N TYR A 26 1.54 5.19 -5.01
CA TYR A 26 2.74 4.46 -5.42
C TYR A 26 3.22 3.54 -4.30
N THR A 27 4.16 2.67 -4.62
CA THR A 27 4.69 1.68 -3.68
C THR A 27 6.19 1.59 -3.75
N ILE A 28 6.81 1.36 -2.60
CA ILE A 28 8.24 1.10 -2.47
C ILE A 28 8.41 -0.18 -1.66
N LYS A 29 9.32 -1.06 -2.09
CA LYS A 29 9.80 -2.20 -1.30
C LYS A 29 11.25 -1.95 -0.91
N TYR A 30 11.53 -1.95 0.39
CA TYR A 30 12.88 -1.75 0.93
C TYR A 30 13.07 -2.61 2.17
N ASN A 31 14.17 -3.38 2.24
CA ASN A 31 14.53 -4.25 3.37
C ASN A 31 13.37 -5.13 3.89
N GLY A 32 12.60 -5.75 2.99
CA GLY A 32 11.48 -6.63 3.38
C GLY A 32 10.22 -5.90 3.87
N VAL A 33 10.22 -4.57 3.85
CA VAL A 33 9.07 -3.71 4.15
C VAL A 33 8.50 -3.15 2.86
N ILE A 34 7.16 -3.19 2.72
CA ILE A 34 6.43 -2.57 1.62
C ILE A 34 5.72 -1.34 2.14
N THR A 35 6.06 -0.17 1.61
CA THR A 35 5.36 1.08 1.90
C THR A 35 4.44 1.44 0.74
N ILE A 36 3.15 1.61 1.03
CA ILE A 36 2.11 2.06 0.11
C ILE A 36 1.79 3.51 0.45
N TYR A 37 1.94 4.40 -0.51
CA TYR A 37 1.47 5.79 -0.40
C TYR A 37 0.18 5.91 -1.18
N THR A 38 -0.90 6.36 -0.55
CA THR A 38 -2.22 6.48 -1.20
C THR A 38 -2.95 7.75 -0.73
N ASN A 39 -3.82 8.29 -1.56
CA ASN A 39 -4.65 9.43 -1.19
C ASN A 39 -5.68 9.04 -0.12
N SER A 40 -5.83 9.87 0.91
CA SER A 40 -6.79 9.65 1.99
C SER A 40 -8.25 9.76 1.51
N GLN A 41 -8.49 10.55 0.47
CA GLN A 41 -9.80 10.83 -0.12
C GLN A 41 -10.40 9.63 -0.86
N TYR A 42 -9.59 8.61 -1.18
CA TYR A 42 -10.11 7.41 -1.81
C TYR A 42 -11.05 6.63 -0.91
N ASP A 43 -12.08 6.06 -1.51
CA ASP A 43 -12.98 5.14 -0.83
C ASP A 43 -12.25 3.84 -0.41
N GLU A 44 -12.86 3.11 0.52
CA GLU A 44 -12.27 1.89 1.07
C GLU A 44 -12.11 0.77 0.03
N LYS A 45 -12.99 0.72 -0.98
CA LYS A 45 -12.94 -0.27 -2.06
C LYS A 45 -11.71 -0.03 -2.94
N PHE A 46 -11.41 1.23 -3.26
CA PHE A 46 -10.21 1.60 -4.01
C PHE A 46 -8.93 1.32 -3.22
N LYS A 47 -8.91 1.67 -1.92
CA LYS A 47 -7.80 1.35 -1.01
C LYS A 47 -7.54 -0.16 -0.92
N SER A 48 -8.60 -0.97 -0.84
CA SER A 48 -8.51 -2.43 -0.87
C SER A 48 -7.94 -2.95 -2.19
N LYS A 49 -8.41 -2.43 -3.34
CA LYS A 49 -7.86 -2.78 -4.67
C LYS A 49 -6.36 -2.52 -4.76
N ILE A 50 -5.89 -1.36 -4.27
CA ILE A 50 -4.46 -1.04 -4.21
C ILE A 50 -3.75 -2.11 -3.39
N LEU A 51 -4.17 -2.35 -2.15
CA LEU A 51 -3.53 -3.31 -1.26
C LEU A 51 -3.43 -4.70 -1.89
N HIS A 52 -4.51 -5.20 -2.49
CA HIS A 52 -4.50 -6.48 -3.19
C HIS A 52 -3.54 -6.51 -4.38
N LYS A 53 -3.45 -5.42 -5.15
CA LYS A 53 -2.49 -5.29 -6.26
C LYS A 53 -1.05 -5.35 -5.74
N VAL A 54 -0.76 -4.69 -4.63
CA VAL A 54 0.57 -4.69 -3.99
C VAL A 54 0.94 -6.07 -3.48
N ILE A 55 0.04 -6.72 -2.73
CA ILE A 55 0.25 -8.09 -2.23
C ILE A 55 0.50 -9.05 -3.41
N ARG A 56 -0.28 -8.93 -4.49
CA ARG A 56 -0.11 -9.78 -5.67
C ARG A 56 1.26 -9.56 -6.33
N HIS A 57 1.68 -8.31 -6.51
CA HIS A 57 2.92 -7.97 -7.18
C HIS A 57 4.17 -8.37 -6.37
N TYR A 58 4.19 -8.09 -5.07
CA TYR A 58 5.41 -8.21 -4.26
C TYR A 58 5.50 -9.47 -3.40
N ILE A 59 4.38 -10.13 -3.11
CA ILE A 59 4.31 -11.26 -2.16
C ILE A 59 3.89 -12.55 -2.85
N LYS A 60 2.93 -12.51 -3.77
CA LYS A 60 2.48 -13.72 -4.47
C LYS A 60 3.36 -14.09 -5.67
N GLY A 61 4.15 -13.15 -6.20
CA GLY A 61 4.91 -13.36 -7.44
C GLY A 61 4.00 -13.49 -8.66
N LYS A 62 4.50 -13.14 -9.84
CA LYS A 62 3.89 -13.61 -11.10
C LYS A 62 4.08 -15.13 -11.10
N GLY A 63 2.99 -15.87 -10.89
CA GLY A 63 2.89 -17.20 -11.49
C GLY A 63 2.90 -17.07 -13.00
#